data_AF-A0A9P4IMI7-F1
#
_entry.id   AF-A0A9P4IMI7-F1
#
_cell.length_a   1.000
_cell.length_b   1.000
_cell.length_c   1.000
_cell.angle_alpha   90.00
_cell.angle_beta   90.00
_cell.angle_gamma   90.00
#
_symmetry.space_group_name_H-M   'P 1'
#
loop_
_entity.id
_entity.type
_entity.pdbx_description
1 polymer ?
#
loop_
_entity_poly.entity_id
_entity_poly.type
_entity_poly.pdbx_seq_one_letter_code
_entity_poly.pdbx_strand_id
1 'polypeptide(L)'
;MPTYVCHGFRWPRPLIRIHIILQNLDDAAAEWLMAPATTATLLSNFKTLYPAIMPQLQGLAFIEQYDPMDERAESKSQPYAYVCDVAHEVKLGVDVDEVRGKGVSNEGWNAIMELRDAIAPGEKVAWFVVVCGDTERWAP
;
A
#
# COMPACT_ATOMS: atom_id res chain seq x y z
N MET A 1 -2.25 -15.60 8.95
CA MET A 1 -2.62 -14.29 8.39
C MET A 1 -1.38 -13.42 8.42
N PRO A 2 -0.71 -13.21 7.28
CA PRO A 2 0.39 -12.25 7.19
C PRO A 2 0.03 -10.94 7.89
N THR A 3 0.89 -10.48 8.77
CA THR A 3 0.74 -9.20 9.46
C THR A 3 1.95 -8.37 9.12
N TYR A 4 1.75 -7.08 8.90
CA TYR A 4 2.82 -6.18 8.48
C TYR A 4 2.93 -5.02 9.45
N VAL A 5 4.16 -4.64 9.77
CA VAL A 5 4.47 -3.30 10.31
C VAL A 5 4.89 -2.45 9.12
N CYS A 6 4.13 -1.40 8.85
CA CYS A 6 4.30 -0.57 7.65
C CYS A 6 4.54 0.88 8.01
N HIS A 7 5.36 1.57 7.23
CA HIS A 7 5.36 3.03 7.14
C HIS A 7 4.76 3.43 5.81
N GLY A 8 3.91 4.46 5.79
CA GLY A 8 3.20 4.88 4.58
C GLY A 8 1.95 5.68 4.89
N PHE A 9 0.95 5.59 4.01
CA PHE A 9 -0.35 6.24 4.19
C PHE A 9 -1.49 5.35 3.68
N ARG A 10 -2.73 5.70 4.03
CA ARG A 10 -3.93 5.05 3.51
C ARG A 10 -4.33 5.71 2.21
N TRP A 11 -4.61 4.91 1.19
CA TRP A 11 -5.14 5.37 -0.08
C TRP A 11 -6.62 4.99 -0.18
N PRO A 12 -7.55 5.97 -0.04
CA PRO A 12 -8.98 5.72 -0.09
C PRO A 12 -9.41 5.00 -1.37
N ARG A 13 -10.29 3.99 -1.23
CA ARG A 13 -10.77 3.18 -2.35
C ARG A 13 -11.38 4.01 -3.50
N PRO A 14 -12.16 5.07 -3.26
CA PRO A 14 -12.63 5.94 -4.33
C PRO A 14 -11.49 6.58 -5.12
N LEU A 15 -10.41 7.02 -4.45
CA LEU A 15 -9.26 7.65 -5.09
C LEU A 15 -8.41 6.63 -5.87
N ILE A 16 -8.29 5.39 -5.38
CA ILE A 16 -7.66 4.29 -6.13
C ILE A 16 -8.40 4.07 -7.46
N ARG A 17 -9.73 3.94 -7.39
CA ARG A 17 -10.56 3.72 -8.59
C ARG A 17 -10.45 4.89 -9.57
N ILE A 18 -10.50 6.14 -9.08
CA ILE A 18 -10.31 7.34 -9.89
C ILE A 18 -8.94 7.33 -10.57
N HIS A 19 -7.87 7.00 -9.83
CA HIS A 19 -6.51 6.94 -10.38
C HIS A 19 -6.41 5.91 -11.51
N ILE A 20 -6.92 4.69 -11.30
CA ILE A 20 -6.93 3.63 -12.32
C ILE A 20 -7.67 4.08 -13.58
N ILE A 21 -8.85 4.71 -13.44
CA ILE A 21 -9.65 5.21 -14.56
C ILE A 21 -8.94 6.34 -15.30
N LEU A 22 -8.44 7.36 -14.59
CA LEU A 22 -7.80 8.52 -15.21
C LEU A 22 -6.49 8.18 -15.91
N GLN A 23 -5.78 7.17 -15.41
CA GLN A 23 -4.52 6.70 -15.98
C GLN A 23 -4.67 5.55 -16.98
N ASN A 24 -5.91 5.09 -17.25
CA ASN A 24 -6.21 3.95 -18.13
C ASN A 24 -5.36 2.70 -17.80
N LEU A 25 -5.41 2.27 -16.53
CA LEU A 25 -4.63 1.13 -16.04
C LEU A 25 -5.41 -0.18 -16.13
N ASP A 26 -5.50 -0.74 -17.34
CA ASP A 26 -6.35 -1.92 -17.62
C ASP A 26 -5.99 -3.17 -16.80
N ASP A 27 -4.71 -3.35 -16.46
CA ASP A 27 -4.20 -4.47 -15.67
C ASP A 27 -4.27 -4.24 -14.14
N ALA A 28 -4.84 -3.10 -13.70
CA ALA A 28 -4.95 -2.75 -12.30
C ALA A 28 -6.34 -3.02 -11.74
N ALA A 29 -6.40 -3.80 -10.65
CA ALA A 29 -7.59 -3.96 -9.85
C ALA A 29 -7.55 -3.02 -8.64
N ALA A 30 -8.51 -2.09 -8.53
CA ALA A 30 -8.94 -1.65 -7.20
C ALA A 30 -9.39 -2.91 -6.41
N GLU A 31 -9.71 -2.93 -5.13
CA GLU A 31 -10.02 -4.18 -4.38
C GLU A 31 -8.88 -5.20 -4.20
N TRP A 32 -7.82 -5.21 -5.01
CA TRP A 32 -6.65 -6.06 -4.76
C TRP A 32 -5.34 -5.47 -5.30
N LEU A 33 -4.82 -4.45 -4.61
CA LEU A 33 -3.57 -3.81 -5.04
C LEU A 33 -2.35 -4.74 -4.97
N MET A 34 -2.39 -5.73 -4.07
CA MET A 34 -1.31 -6.70 -3.87
C MET A 34 -1.20 -7.74 -5.01
N ALA A 35 -2.16 -7.77 -5.95
CA ALA A 35 -2.06 -8.65 -7.12
C ALA A 35 -0.77 -8.34 -7.90
N PRO A 36 0.02 -9.33 -8.34
CA PRO A 36 1.27 -9.07 -9.05
C PRO A 36 1.13 -8.15 -10.26
N ALA A 37 0.09 -8.37 -11.08
CA ALA A 37 -0.22 -7.52 -12.24
C ALA A 37 -0.58 -6.08 -11.83
N THR A 38 -1.43 -5.93 -10.82
CA THR A 38 -1.85 -4.61 -10.33
C THR A 38 -0.70 -3.83 -9.70
N THR A 39 0.10 -4.48 -8.85
CA THR A 39 1.29 -3.88 -8.26
C THR A 39 2.26 -3.43 -9.35
N ALA A 40 2.57 -4.29 -10.34
CA ALA A 40 3.48 -3.95 -11.42
C ALA A 40 2.97 -2.75 -12.25
N THR A 41 1.68 -2.73 -12.59
CA THR A 41 1.03 -1.65 -13.34
C THR A 41 1.05 -0.34 -12.57
N LEU A 42 0.71 -0.34 -11.29
CA LEU A 42 0.75 0.86 -10.46
C LEU A 42 2.17 1.39 -10.25
N LEU A 43 3.14 0.52 -9.96
CA LEU A 43 4.54 0.93 -9.80
C LEU A 43 5.11 1.50 -11.11
N SER A 44 4.76 0.92 -12.25
CA SER A 44 5.15 1.44 -13.57
C SER A 44 4.54 2.83 -13.79
N ASN A 45 3.24 2.97 -13.54
CA ASN A 45 2.55 4.26 -13.66
C ASN A 45 3.13 5.33 -12.73
N PHE A 46 3.43 4.99 -11.47
CA PHE A 46 4.04 5.94 -10.52
C PHE A 46 5.45 6.37 -10.96
N LYS A 47 6.26 5.48 -11.55
CA LYS A 47 7.56 5.83 -12.13
C LYS A 47 7.42 6.82 -13.29
N THR A 48 6.35 6.72 -14.07
CA THR A 48 6.05 7.67 -15.17
C THR A 48 5.55 9.01 -14.65
N LEU A 49 4.62 9.02 -13.69
CA LEU A 49 4.00 10.25 -13.18
C LEU A 49 4.90 11.04 -12.23
N TYR A 50 5.69 10.33 -11.41
CA TYR A 50 6.46 10.93 -10.32
C TYR A 50 7.95 10.55 -10.40
N PRO A 51 8.64 10.81 -11.53
CA PRO A 51 10.02 10.36 -11.75
C PRO A 51 11.03 10.97 -10.77
N ALA A 52 10.72 12.13 -10.17
CA ALA A 52 11.61 12.81 -9.22
C ALA A 52 11.68 12.12 -7.85
N ILE A 53 10.56 11.59 -7.35
CA ILE A 53 10.46 11.00 -6.01
C ILE A 53 10.62 9.48 -5.99
N MET A 54 10.26 8.79 -7.08
CA MET A 54 10.33 7.33 -7.16
C MET A 54 11.72 6.73 -6.94
N PRO A 55 12.86 7.38 -7.27
CA PRO A 55 14.19 6.89 -6.89
C PRO A 55 14.41 6.76 -5.39
N GLN A 56 13.67 7.52 -4.56
CA GLN A 56 13.71 7.44 -3.09
C GLN A 56 12.72 6.41 -2.52
N LEU A 57 11.79 5.90 -3.34
CA LEU A 57 10.72 4.98 -2.95
C LEU A 57 10.93 3.57 -3.55
N GLN A 58 12.17 3.06 -3.51
CA GLN A 58 12.51 1.76 -4.10
C GLN A 58 11.83 0.58 -3.38
N GLY A 59 11.46 0.76 -2.11
CA GLY A 59 10.74 -0.22 -1.29
C GLY A 59 9.21 -0.07 -1.33
N LEU A 60 8.66 0.74 -2.26
CA LEU A 60 7.22 1.00 -2.31
C LEU A 60 6.42 -0.29 -2.53
N ALA A 61 5.52 -0.57 -1.59
CA ALA A 61 4.66 -1.72 -1.58
C ALA A 61 3.21 -1.30 -1.33
N PHE A 62 2.27 -2.10 -1.83
CA PHE A 62 0.86 -1.98 -1.51
C PHE A 62 0.48 -3.06 -0.52
N ILE A 63 -0.28 -2.71 0.52
CA ILE A 63 -0.75 -3.67 1.53
C ILE A 63 -2.27 -3.50 1.67
N GLU A 64 -3.00 -4.60 1.53
CA GLU A 64 -4.44 -4.65 1.79
C GLU A 64 -4.69 -5.11 3.23
N GLN A 65 -5.87 -4.78 3.77
CA GLN A 65 -6.34 -5.41 4.99
C GLN A 65 -7.36 -6.48 4.61
N TYR A 66 -7.23 -7.68 5.16
CA TYR A 66 -8.14 -8.78 4.81
C TYR A 66 -8.16 -9.82 5.92
N ASP A 67 -9.35 -10.30 6.26
CA ASP A 67 -9.54 -11.46 7.13
C ASP A 67 -10.38 -12.49 6.36
N PRO A 68 -9.81 -13.65 5.98
CA PRO A 68 -10.54 -14.68 5.24
C PRO A 68 -11.70 -15.29 6.03
N MET A 69 -11.71 -15.13 7.36
CA MET A 69 -12.80 -15.60 8.22
C MET A 69 -13.93 -14.56 8.35
N ASP A 70 -13.73 -13.34 7.85
CA ASP A 70 -14.76 -12.31 7.83
C ASP A 70 -15.65 -12.47 6.59
N GLU A 71 -16.78 -13.14 6.75
CA GLU A 71 -17.73 -13.43 5.66
C GLU A 71 -18.65 -12.26 5.30
N ARG A 72 -18.56 -11.12 5.99
CA ARG A 72 -19.38 -9.94 5.71
C ARG A 72 -19.14 -9.44 4.29
N ALA A 73 -20.18 -8.97 3.61
CA ALA A 73 -20.03 -8.48 2.23
C ALA A 73 -19.03 -7.32 2.13
N GLU A 74 -18.99 -6.48 3.17
CA GLU A 74 -18.10 -5.33 3.31
C GLU A 74 -16.62 -5.73 3.49
N SER A 75 -16.33 -6.95 3.95
CA SER A 75 -14.95 -7.41 4.18
C SER A 75 -14.16 -7.56 2.87
N LYS A 76 -14.89 -7.77 1.76
CA LYS A 76 -14.33 -7.99 0.41
C LYS A 76 -13.82 -6.72 -0.27
N SER A 77 -14.23 -5.55 0.20
CA SER A 77 -13.87 -4.24 -0.36
C SER A 77 -13.62 -3.25 0.78
N GLN A 78 -12.37 -3.23 1.24
CA GLN A 78 -11.97 -2.36 2.34
C GLN A 78 -11.92 -0.90 1.88
N PRO A 79 -12.23 0.06 2.78
CA PRO A 79 -12.38 1.47 2.43
C PRO A 79 -11.08 2.12 1.94
N TYR A 80 -9.93 1.51 2.17
CA TYR A 80 -8.62 1.96 1.72
C TYR A 80 -7.67 0.77 1.61
N ALA A 81 -6.60 0.96 0.83
CA ALA A 81 -5.38 0.15 0.89
C ALA A 81 -4.24 0.98 1.46
N TYR A 82 -3.12 0.38 1.81
CA TYR A 82 -1.93 1.10 2.27
C TYR A 82 -0.90 1.19 1.15
N VAL A 83 -0.29 2.36 1.01
CA VAL A 83 0.85 2.62 0.14
C VAL A 83 2.05 2.88 1.03
N CYS A 84 3.03 1.99 0.99
CA CYS A 84 4.05 1.87 2.03
C CYS A 84 5.45 1.91 1.44
N ASP A 85 6.28 2.85 1.86
CA ASP A 85 7.72 2.87 1.56
C ASP A 85 8.52 1.84 2.40
N VAL A 86 7.95 1.44 3.54
CA VAL A 86 8.43 0.32 4.35
C VAL A 86 7.29 -0.67 4.60
N ALA A 87 7.50 -1.94 4.28
CA ALA A 87 6.60 -3.03 4.64
C ALA A 87 7.40 -4.19 5.24
N HIS A 88 7.30 -4.38 6.55
CA HIS A 88 7.97 -5.47 7.28
C HIS A 88 6.96 -6.56 7.66
N GLU A 89 7.10 -7.75 7.08
CA GLU A 89 6.28 -8.90 7.43
C GLU A 89 6.64 -9.46 8.81
N VAL A 90 5.62 -9.59 9.66
CA VAL A 90 5.68 -10.20 10.98
C VAL A 90 5.48 -11.70 10.84
N LYS A 91 6.56 -12.47 11.05
CA LYS A 91 6.51 -13.94 10.95
C LYS A 91 5.91 -14.62 12.19
N LEU A 92 6.42 -14.28 13.38
CA LEU A 92 5.95 -14.80 14.67
C LEU A 92 5.66 -13.66 15.66
N GLY A 93 6.54 -12.67 15.67
CA GLY A 93 6.43 -11.45 16.46
C GLY A 93 7.55 -10.50 16.05
N VAL A 94 7.42 -9.23 16.43
CA VAL A 94 8.43 -8.20 16.17
C VAL A 94 8.38 -7.13 17.26
N ASP A 95 9.54 -6.54 17.56
CA ASP A 95 9.61 -5.31 18.34
C ASP A 95 9.27 -4.12 17.42
N VAL A 96 8.14 -3.46 17.70
CA VAL A 96 7.65 -2.32 16.91
C VAL A 96 8.60 -1.13 17.00
N ASP A 97 9.24 -0.91 18.15
CA ASP A 97 10.18 0.19 18.33
C ASP A 97 11.50 -0.10 17.62
N GLU A 98 11.93 -1.37 17.52
CA GLU A 98 13.07 -1.75 16.68
C GLU A 98 12.80 -1.46 15.20
N VAL A 99 11.63 -1.87 14.68
CA VAL A 99 11.27 -1.65 13.26
C VAL A 99 11.18 -0.16 12.97
N ARG A 100 10.51 0.61 13.84
CA ARG A 100 10.41 2.06 13.71
C ARG A 100 11.74 2.78 13.90
N GLY A 101 12.62 2.22 14.73
CA GLY A 101 13.96 2.74 15.02
C GLY A 101 14.90 2.68 13.82
N LYS A 102 14.68 1.78 12.86
CA LYS A 102 15.35 1.80 11.56
C LYS A 102 15.02 3.06 10.75
N GLY A 103 13.85 3.65 11.03
CA GLY A 103 13.42 4.93 10.51
C GLY A 103 13.19 4.92 9.00
N VAL A 104 12.96 6.12 8.48
CA VAL A 104 12.92 6.43 7.04
C VAL A 104 13.88 7.60 6.84
N SER A 105 14.65 7.60 5.74
CA SER A 105 15.51 8.74 5.43
C SER A 105 14.68 10.01 5.23
N ASN A 106 15.29 11.19 5.40
CA ASN A 106 14.59 12.46 5.20
C ASN A 106 14.09 12.58 3.75
N GLU A 107 14.86 12.09 2.79
CA GLU A 107 14.51 12.06 1.37
C GLU A 107 13.34 11.10 1.11
N GLY A 108 13.34 9.91 1.72
CA GLY A 108 12.22 8.96 1.63
C GLY A 108 10.95 9.51 2.26
N TRP A 109 11.09 10.17 3.42
CA TRP A 109 9.98 10.83 4.12
C TRP A 109 9.34 11.94 3.27
N ASN A 110 10.16 12.80 2.65
CA ASN A 110 9.66 13.83 1.75
C ASN A 110 9.00 13.24 0.50
N ALA A 111 9.61 12.20 -0.08
CA ALA A 111 9.08 11.51 -1.24
C ALA A 111 7.71 10.86 -0.96
N ILE A 112 7.54 10.19 0.18
CA ILE A 112 6.26 9.55 0.52
C ILE A 112 5.18 10.58 0.85
N MET A 113 5.53 11.72 1.45
CA MET A 113 4.60 12.84 1.66
C MET A 113 4.13 13.44 0.35
N GLU A 114 5.05 13.67 -0.61
CA GLU A 114 4.71 14.21 -1.92
C GLU A 114 3.82 13.23 -2.70
N LEU A 115 4.13 11.93 -2.68
CA LEU A 115 3.27 10.91 -3.28
C LEU A 115 1.88 10.90 -2.65
N ARG A 116 1.79 10.96 -1.31
CA ARG A 116 0.51 11.07 -0.58
C ARG A 116 -0.28 12.29 -1.03
N ASP A 117 0.36 13.46 -1.10
CA ASP A 117 -0.31 14.71 -1.50
C ASP A 117 -0.89 14.61 -2.91
N ALA A 118 -0.23 13.86 -3.81
CA ALA A 118 -0.69 13.68 -5.18
C ALA A 118 -1.87 12.70 -5.31
N ILE A 119 -1.86 11.55 -4.62
CA ILE A 119 -2.84 10.47 -4.86
C ILE A 119 -3.88 10.29 -3.74
N ALA A 120 -3.59 10.80 -2.55
CA ALA A 120 -4.41 10.66 -1.34
C ALA A 120 -4.34 11.94 -0.47
N PRO A 121 -4.72 13.11 -1.02
CA PRO A 121 -4.56 14.38 -0.31
C PRO A 121 -5.30 14.37 1.03
N GLY A 122 -4.62 14.83 2.08
CA GLY A 122 -5.16 14.90 3.44
C GLY A 122 -4.95 13.64 4.30
N GLU A 123 -4.53 12.52 3.72
CA GLU A 123 -4.28 11.27 4.46
C GLU A 123 -3.02 11.33 5.31
N LYS A 124 -3.02 10.70 6.48
CA LYS A 124 -1.86 10.77 7.38
C LYS A 124 -0.75 9.79 6.93
N VAL A 125 0.47 10.29 6.80
CA VAL A 125 1.67 9.43 6.76
C VAL A 125 2.02 9.00 8.18
N ALA A 126 2.05 7.69 8.43
CA ALA A 126 2.28 7.11 9.76
C ALA A 126 2.79 5.68 9.69
N TRP A 127 3.09 5.13 10.87
CA TRP A 127 3.31 3.71 11.07
C TRP A 127 1.99 2.98 11.36
N PHE A 128 1.80 1.82 10.75
CA PHE A 128 0.61 0.99 10.87
C PHE A 128 0.99 -0.47 11.15
N VAL A 129 0.09 -1.16 11.84
CA VAL A 129 0.08 -2.63 11.88
C VAL A 129 -1.11 -3.09 11.06
N VAL A 130 -0.87 -3.88 10.02
CA VAL A 130 -1.90 -4.29 9.06
C VAL A 130 -1.97 -5.80 9.00
N VAL A 131 -3.15 -6.36 9.19
CA VAL A 131 -3.40 -7.80 9.03
C VAL A 131 -3.95 -8.03 7.63
N CYS A 132 -3.26 -8.84 6.85
CA CYS A 132 -3.66 -9.29 5.52
C CYS A 132 -3.64 -10.81 5.49
N GLY A 133 -4.80 -11.43 5.67
CA GLY A 133 -4.95 -12.86 5.77
C GLY A 133 -4.79 -13.62 4.45
N ASP A 134 -4.52 -12.94 3.34
CA ASP A 134 -4.41 -13.54 2.02
C ASP A 134 -3.51 -12.71 1.08
N THR A 135 -2.30 -13.22 0.81
CA THR A 135 -1.35 -12.61 -0.15
C THR A 135 -1.49 -13.19 -1.55
N GLU A 136 -2.03 -14.40 -1.67
CA GLU A 136 -2.20 -15.13 -2.91
C GLU A 136 -3.65 -15.57 -2.94
N ARG A 137 -4.54 -14.70 -3.42
CA ARG A 137 -5.99 -14.92 -3.45
C ARG A 137 -6.34 -16.15 -4.28
N TRP A 138 -6.17 -17.34 -3.70
CA TRP A 138 -6.54 -18.61 -4.33
C TRP A 138 -8.05 -18.56 -4.50
N ALA A 139 -8.48 -18.48 -5.75
CA ALA A 139 -9.86 -18.80 -6.07
C ALA A 139 -10.11 -20.25 -5.60
N PRO A 140 -11.17 -20.52 -4.82
CA PRO A 140 -11.55 -21.90 -4.53
C PRO A 140 -11.87 -22.68 -5.82
#